data_AF-A0A936C3P8-F1
#
_entry.id   AF-A0A936C3P8-F1
#
_cell.length_a   1.000
_cell.length_b   1.000
_cell.length_c   1.000
_cell.angle_alpha   90.00
_cell.angle_beta   90.00
_cell.angle_gamma   90.00
#
_symmetry.space_group_name_H-M   'P 1'
#
loop_
_entity.id
_entity.type
_entity.pdbx_description
1 polymer ?
#
loop_
_entity_poly.entity_id
_entity_poly.type
_entity_poly.pdbx_seq_one_letter_code
_entity_poly.pdbx_strand_id
1 'polypeptide(L)'
;MSIAARRRGDRAFRYSLVAPSIFILLLIGVFPLVYLLMVSFQAITMTDNDTAFQGLMNYRALFDDARLWKSLLHTLTFTAIALPLELILGLAMAQLFIERLPGRQIFIALLVLPVVVSPIVSGRHAPCCWTTASVPSTRSSGGSRATR
;
A
#
# COMPACT_ATOMS: atom_id res chain seq x y z
N MET A 1 -27.49 -29.34 38.11
CA MET A 1 -27.26 -27.91 37.77
C MET A 1 -25.76 -27.61 37.73
N SER A 2 -24.94 -28.25 36.87
CA SER A 2 -23.47 -28.02 36.84
C SER A 2 -22.82 -27.95 35.45
N ILE A 3 -23.57 -28.18 34.37
CA ILE A 3 -23.02 -28.20 33.00
C ILE A 3 -22.86 -26.77 32.43
N ALA A 4 -23.64 -25.80 32.93
CA ALA A 4 -23.64 -24.42 32.43
C ALA A 4 -22.43 -23.59 32.88
N ALA A 5 -21.85 -23.88 34.05
CA ALA A 5 -20.74 -23.10 34.63
C ALA A 5 -19.40 -23.38 33.94
N ARG A 6 -19.13 -24.64 33.54
CA ARG A 6 -17.91 -24.99 32.77
C ARG A 6 -17.85 -24.30 31.40
N ARG A 7 -19.00 -24.13 30.72
CA ARG A 7 -19.05 -23.48 29.40
C ARG A 7 -18.67 -21.99 29.40
N ARG A 8 -18.65 -21.32 30.56
CA ARG A 8 -18.31 -19.89 30.67
C ARG A 8 -16.82 -19.69 30.96
N GLY A 9 -16.21 -20.56 31.77
CA GLY A 9 -14.77 -20.63 31.99
C GLY A 9 -13.98 -20.95 30.70
N ASP A 10 -14.47 -21.91 29.91
CA ASP A 10 -13.83 -22.26 28.63
C ASP A 10 -13.87 -21.10 27.62
N ARG A 11 -14.94 -20.29 27.60
CA ARG A 11 -15.04 -19.13 26.71
C ARG A 11 -14.11 -18.01 27.15
N ALA A 12 -14.09 -17.67 28.44
CA ALA A 12 -13.21 -16.63 28.97
C ALA A 12 -11.73 -16.96 28.76
N PHE A 13 -11.34 -18.23 28.96
CA PHE A 13 -9.97 -18.70 28.70
C PHE A 13 -9.61 -18.69 27.20
N ARG A 14 -10.56 -19.04 26.31
CA ARG A 14 -10.36 -18.91 24.86
C ARG A 14 -10.20 -17.46 24.42
N TYR A 15 -11.00 -16.54 24.95
CA TYR A 15 -10.86 -15.12 24.64
C TYR A 15 -9.57 -14.53 25.20
N SER A 16 -9.10 -14.95 26.39
CA SER A 16 -7.83 -14.45 26.93
C SER A 16 -6.60 -14.89 26.12
N LEU A 17 -6.65 -16.05 25.46
CA LEU A 17 -5.57 -16.51 24.58
C LEU A 17 -5.55 -15.75 23.24
N VAL A 18 -6.72 -15.37 22.72
CA VAL A 18 -6.85 -14.65 21.43
C VAL A 18 -6.71 -13.14 21.61
N ALA A 19 -7.07 -12.60 22.78
CA ALA A 19 -6.99 -11.18 23.11
C ALA A 19 -5.61 -10.53 22.85
N PRO A 20 -4.46 -11.10 23.26
CA PRO A 20 -3.16 -10.46 22.99
C PRO A 20 -2.84 -10.41 21.50
N SER A 21 -3.20 -11.46 20.73
CA SER A 21 -2.99 -11.48 19.29
C SER A 21 -3.84 -10.42 18.57
N ILE A 22 -5.13 -10.32 18.90
CA ILE A 22 -6.02 -9.29 18.34
C ILE A 22 -5.55 -7.90 18.75
N PHE A 23 -5.13 -7.72 20.01
CA PHE A 23 -4.65 -6.44 20.50
C PHE A 23 -3.42 -5.96 19.73
N ILE A 24 -2.44 -6.82 19.50
CA ILE A 24 -1.24 -6.48 18.71
C ILE A 24 -1.62 -6.15 17.26
N LEU A 25 -2.49 -6.94 16.62
CA LEU A 25 -2.97 -6.71 15.25
C LEU A 25 -3.70 -5.36 15.13
N LEU A 26 -4.54 -5.05 16.11
CA LEU A 26 -5.28 -3.81 16.17
C LEU A 26 -4.36 -2.63 16.44
N LEU A 27 -3.36 -2.77 17.33
CA LEU A 27 -2.37 -1.73 17.59
C LEU A 27 -1.60 -1.39 16.31
N ILE A 28 -1.08 -2.40 15.60
CA ILE A 28 -0.30 -2.21 14.38
C ILE A 28 -1.14 -1.64 13.23
N GLY A 29 -2.42 -2.00 13.12
CA GLY A 29 -3.31 -1.49 12.08
C GLY A 29 -3.91 -0.12 12.38
N VAL A 30 -4.31 0.13 13.64
CA VAL A 30 -4.95 1.38 14.06
C VAL A 30 -3.92 2.49 14.24
N PHE A 31 -2.70 2.18 14.69
CA PHE A 31 -1.64 3.18 14.84
C PHE A 31 -1.39 4.01 13.56
N PRO A 32 -1.10 3.40 12.39
CA PRO A 32 -0.93 4.16 11.16
C PRO A 32 -2.24 4.84 10.76
N LEU A 33 -3.40 4.22 10.95
CA LEU A 33 -4.69 4.84 10.59
C LEU A 33 -4.93 6.15 11.35
N VAL A 34 -4.67 6.17 12.66
CA VAL A 34 -4.76 7.39 13.49
C VAL A 34 -3.74 8.43 13.05
N TYR A 35 -2.51 8.01 12.75
CA TYR A 35 -1.48 8.90 12.22
C TYR A 35 -1.89 9.51 10.87
N LEU A 36 -2.41 8.71 9.94
CA LEU A 36 -2.92 9.18 8.65
C LEU A 36 -4.09 10.14 8.82
N LEU A 37 -4.98 9.90 9.78
CA LEU A 37 -6.06 10.84 10.09
C LEU A 37 -5.50 12.17 10.59
N MET A 38 -4.58 12.17 11.55
CA MET A 38 -3.93 13.40 12.03
C MET A 38 -3.24 14.17 10.89
N VAL A 39 -2.53 13.45 10.02
CA VAL A 39 -1.87 14.01 8.83
C VAL A 39 -2.89 14.55 7.83
N SER A 40 -4.03 13.88 7.63
CA SER A 40 -5.06 14.32 6.68
C SER A 40 -5.70 15.66 7.05
N PHE A 41 -5.66 16.05 8.33
CA PHE A 41 -6.10 17.37 8.82
C PHE A 41 -5.00 18.44 8.76
N GLN A 42 -3.76 18.06 8.49
CA GLN A 42 -2.61 18.97 8.41
C GLN A 42 -2.28 19.24 6.93
N ALA A 43 -2.09 20.51 6.58
CA ALA A 43 -1.65 20.88 5.24
C ALA A 43 -0.12 20.67 5.15
N ILE A 44 0.31 19.46 4.77
CA ILE A 44 1.73 19.18 4.53
C ILE A 44 2.08 19.65 3.12
N THR A 45 2.33 20.95 2.96
CA THR A 45 2.86 21.50 1.71
C THR A 45 4.36 21.25 1.67
N MET A 46 4.89 20.64 0.61
CA MET A 46 6.31 20.26 0.43
C MET A 46 7.29 21.46 0.34
N THR A 47 6.86 22.67 0.72
CA THR A 47 7.61 23.93 0.52
C THR A 47 7.56 24.86 1.73
N ASP A 48 6.54 24.77 2.60
CA ASP A 48 6.43 25.63 3.78
C ASP A 48 6.43 24.80 5.06
N ASN A 49 7.29 25.18 6.01
CA ASN A 49 7.38 24.59 7.35
C ASN A 49 6.21 24.99 8.26
N ASP A 50 5.20 25.71 7.75
CA ASP A 50 4.01 26.05 8.51
C ASP A 50 3.01 24.90 8.49
N THR A 51 3.11 24.07 9.54
CA THR A 51 2.10 23.07 9.90
C THR A 51 0.86 23.75 10.48
N ALA A 52 0.26 24.66 9.73
CA ALA A 52 -1.01 25.27 10.11
C ALA A 52 -2.11 24.19 10.06
N PHE A 53 -2.84 24.03 11.17
CA PHE A 53 -3.98 23.12 11.26
C PHE A 53 -5.13 23.67 10.40
N GLN A 54 -5.15 23.31 9.12
CA GLN A 54 -6.14 23.80 8.16
C GLN A 54 -7.49 23.05 8.23
N GLY A 55 -7.61 22.04 9.09
CA GLY A 55 -8.88 21.37 9.40
C GLY A 55 -9.62 20.87 8.16
N LEU A 56 -10.90 21.25 8.01
CA LEU A 56 -11.75 20.86 6.88
C LEU A 56 -11.49 21.64 5.57
N MET A 57 -10.63 22.67 5.56
CA MET A 57 -10.34 23.43 4.34
C MET A 57 -9.57 22.58 3.32
N ASN A 58 -8.70 21.68 3.79
CA ASN A 58 -7.98 20.73 2.96
C ASN A 58 -8.94 19.82 2.17
N TYR A 59 -9.98 19.32 2.85
CA TYR A 59 -10.99 18.47 2.20
C TYR A 59 -11.82 19.23 1.17
N ARG A 60 -12.24 20.47 1.45
CA ARG A 60 -12.98 21.28 0.46
C ARG A 60 -12.17 21.54 -0.80
N ALA A 61 -10.91 21.92 -0.66
CA ALA A 61 -10.01 22.12 -1.79
C ALA A 61 -9.79 20.83 -2.60
N LEU A 62 -9.72 19.67 -1.92
CA LEU A 62 -9.62 18.36 -2.56
C LEU A 62 -10.89 17.96 -3.34
N PHE A 63 -12.09 18.28 -2.83
CA PHE A 63 -13.35 17.96 -3.51
C PHE A 63 -13.60 18.82 -4.76
N ASP A 64 -13.11 20.06 -4.78
CA ASP A 64 -13.19 20.96 -5.94
C ASP A 64 -12.14 20.66 -7.03
N ASP A 65 -11.11 19.85 -6.72
CA ASP A 65 -10.08 19.51 -7.69
C ASP A 65 -10.57 18.43 -8.69
N ALA A 66 -10.69 18.82 -9.96
CA ALA A 66 -11.03 17.91 -11.06
C ALA A 66 -10.03 16.75 -11.23
N ARG A 67 -8.80 16.88 -10.71
CA ARG A 67 -7.79 15.82 -10.74
C ARG A 67 -8.12 14.66 -9.81
N LEU A 68 -8.72 14.94 -8.66
CA LEU A 68 -9.16 13.92 -7.71
C LEU A 68 -10.28 13.07 -8.33
N TRP A 69 -11.28 13.69 -8.94
CA TRP A 69 -12.37 12.99 -9.62
C TRP A 69 -11.90 12.14 -10.80
N LYS A 70 -10.99 12.68 -11.64
CA LYS A 70 -10.39 11.89 -12.72
C LYS A 70 -9.62 10.69 -12.18
N SER A 71 -8.81 10.87 -11.15
CA SER A 71 -8.01 9.79 -10.56
C SER A 71 -8.90 8.72 -9.92
N LEU A 72 -9.95 9.13 -9.19
CA LEU A 72 -10.95 8.22 -8.64
C LEU A 72 -11.66 7.42 -9.73
N LEU A 73 -12.10 8.06 -10.82
CA LEU A 73 -12.75 7.37 -11.93
C LEU A 73 -11.81 6.35 -12.60
N HIS A 74 -10.54 6.69 -12.79
CA HIS A 74 -9.55 5.75 -13.34
C HIS A 74 -9.35 4.54 -12.42
N THR A 75 -9.13 4.76 -11.13
CA THR A 75 -8.96 3.67 -10.16
C THR A 75 -10.23 2.82 -10.06
N LEU A 76 -11.40 3.46 -9.98
CA LEU A 76 -12.68 2.75 -9.88
C LEU A 76 -12.96 1.92 -11.13
N THR A 77 -12.75 2.48 -12.33
CA THR A 77 -12.94 1.75 -13.59
C THR A 77 -11.98 0.59 -13.69
N PHE A 78 -10.71 0.78 -13.32
CA PHE A 78 -9.71 -0.28 -13.30
C PHE A 78 -10.11 -1.40 -12.34
N THR A 79 -10.40 -1.10 -11.08
CA THR A 79 -10.79 -2.07 -10.06
C THR A 79 -12.10 -2.77 -10.40
N ALA A 80 -13.08 -2.05 -10.94
CA ALA A 80 -14.38 -2.62 -11.34
C ALA A 80 -14.26 -3.64 -12.48
N ILE A 81 -13.25 -3.52 -13.35
CA ILE A 81 -12.99 -4.50 -14.42
C ILE A 81 -12.04 -5.59 -13.94
N ALA A 82 -10.99 -5.22 -13.19
CA ALA A 82 -9.97 -6.14 -12.73
C ALA A 82 -10.53 -7.17 -11.73
N LEU A 83 -11.32 -6.76 -10.73
CA LEU A 83 -11.82 -7.68 -9.71
C LEU A 83 -12.72 -8.80 -10.29
N PRO A 84 -13.73 -8.51 -11.14
CA PRO A 84 -14.52 -9.58 -11.76
C PRO A 84 -13.67 -10.50 -12.61
N LEU A 85 -12.70 -9.96 -13.36
CA LEU A 85 -11.81 -10.77 -14.18
C LEU A 85 -10.96 -11.71 -13.31
N GLU A 86 -10.38 -11.21 -12.23
CA GLU A 86 -9.63 -12.01 -11.24
C GLU A 86 -10.50 -13.09 -10.60
N LEU A 87 -11.75 -12.78 -10.26
CA LEU A 87 -12.69 -13.75 -9.69
C LEU A 87 -13.06 -14.84 -10.70
N ILE A 88 -13.36 -14.48 -11.95
CA ILE A 88 -13.69 -15.43 -13.01
C ILE A 88 -12.48 -16.35 -13.29
N LEU A 89 -11.29 -15.78 -13.41
CA LEU A 89 -10.06 -16.55 -13.63
C LEU A 89 -9.76 -17.47 -12.43
N GLY A 90 -9.88 -16.96 -11.21
CA GLY A 90 -9.70 -17.75 -9.99
C GLY A 90 -10.70 -18.90 -9.89
N LEU A 91 -11.96 -18.66 -10.22
CA LEU A 91 -13.01 -19.68 -10.22
C LEU A 91 -12.81 -20.71 -11.33
N ALA A 92 -12.47 -20.27 -12.55
CA ALA A 92 -12.16 -21.17 -13.67
C ALA A 92 -10.99 -22.08 -13.34
N MET A 93 -9.93 -21.53 -12.73
CA MET A 93 -8.78 -22.31 -12.26
C MET A 93 -9.16 -23.27 -11.13
N ALA A 94 -10.00 -22.85 -10.19
CA ALA A 94 -10.48 -23.70 -9.09
C ALA A 94 -11.30 -24.89 -9.61
N GLN A 95 -12.19 -24.65 -10.58
CA GLN A 95 -12.97 -25.72 -11.21
C GLN A 95 -12.05 -26.69 -11.96
N LEU A 96 -11.08 -26.18 -12.72
CA LEU A 96 -10.13 -27.00 -13.46
C LEU A 96 -9.25 -27.86 -12.53
N PHE A 97 -8.94 -27.36 -11.33
CA PHE A 97 -8.15 -28.08 -10.31
C PHE A 97 -8.91 -29.15 -9.52
N ILE A 98 -10.25 -29.15 -9.55
CA ILE A 98 -11.06 -30.20 -8.91
C ILE A 98 -10.77 -31.56 -9.58
N GLU A 99 -10.48 -31.52 -10.89
CA GLU A 99 -10.01 -32.66 -11.66
C GLU A 99 -8.49 -32.76 -11.51
N ARG A 100 -7.98 -33.95 -11.17
CA ARG A 100 -6.56 -34.14 -10.83
C ARG A 100 -5.66 -33.98 -12.04
N LEU A 101 -5.32 -32.75 -12.39
CA LEU A 101 -4.41 -32.45 -13.50
C LEU A 101 -2.95 -32.77 -13.13
N PRO A 102 -2.25 -33.59 -13.92
CA PRO A 102 -0.81 -33.74 -13.81
C PRO A 102 -0.13 -32.47 -14.35
N GLY A 103 0.41 -31.62 -13.47
CA GLY A 103 1.09 -30.37 -13.86
C GLY A 103 0.73 -29.12 -13.05
N ARG A 104 -0.15 -29.26 -12.05
CA ARG A 104 -0.64 -28.16 -11.19
C ARG A 104 0.45 -27.23 -10.60
N GLN A 105 1.63 -27.77 -10.26
CA GLN A 105 2.73 -26.96 -9.70
C GLN A 105 3.35 -26.01 -10.72
N ILE A 106 3.36 -26.37 -12.01
CA ILE A 106 3.92 -25.52 -13.07
C ILE A 106 2.98 -24.34 -13.33
N PHE A 107 1.66 -24.57 -13.34
CA PHE A 107 0.66 -23.49 -13.49
C PHE A 107 0.70 -22.49 -12.33
N ILE A 108 0.81 -22.98 -11.09
CA ILE A 108 0.94 -22.10 -9.91
C ILE A 108 2.25 -21.31 -9.99
N ALA A 109 3.37 -21.94 -10.35
CA ALA A 109 4.63 -21.24 -10.51
C ALA A 109 4.54 -20.11 -11.55
N LEU A 110 3.91 -20.38 -12.71
CA LEU A 110 3.74 -19.39 -13.77
C LEU A 110 2.87 -18.19 -13.35
N LEU A 111 1.85 -18.42 -12.51
CA LEU A 111 0.99 -17.36 -11.96
C LEU A 111 1.67 -16.52 -10.87
N VAL A 112 2.54 -17.13 -10.06
CA VAL A 112 3.26 -16.43 -8.98
C VAL A 112 4.42 -15.60 -9.53
N LEU A 113 5.08 -16.07 -10.60
CA LEU A 113 6.19 -15.35 -11.24
C LEU A 113 5.92 -13.86 -11.49
N PRO A 114 4.83 -13.41 -12.14
CA PRO A 114 4.61 -12.00 -12.42
C PRO A 114 4.45 -11.14 -11.16
N VAL A 115 3.85 -11.68 -10.09
CA VAL A 115 3.70 -10.97 -8.81
C VAL A 115 5.07 -10.69 -8.18
N VAL A 116 6.00 -11.64 -8.29
CA VAL A 116 7.37 -11.52 -7.78
C VAL A 116 8.25 -10.67 -8.70
N VAL A 117 8.04 -10.73 -10.03
CA VAL A 117 8.83 -9.97 -11.02
C VAL A 117 8.56 -8.47 -10.95
N SER A 118 7.34 -8.03 -10.62
CA SER A 118 6.97 -6.60 -10.54
C SER A 118 7.88 -5.77 -9.60
N PRO A 119 8.09 -6.15 -8.32
CA PRO A 119 9.00 -5.40 -7.43
C PRO A 119 10.49 -5.51 -7.84
N ILE A 120 10.90 -6.61 -8.49
CA ILE A 120 12.29 -6.80 -8.92
C ILE A 120 12.65 -5.85 -10.07
N VAL A 121 11.71 -5.62 -11.00
CA VAL A 121 11.91 -4.73 -12.15
C VAL A 121 11.85 -3.26 -11.72
N SER A 122 10.92 -2.89 -10.85
CA SER A 122 10.79 -1.50 -10.40
C SER A 122 12.01 -1.00 -9.63
N GLY A 123 12.64 -1.86 -8.83
CA GLY A 123 13.89 -1.53 -8.11
C GLY A 123 15.09 -1.31 -9.03
N ARG A 124 15.13 -1.96 -10.20
CA ARG A 124 16.28 -1.90 -11.12
C ARG A 124 16.32 -0.61 -11.96
N HIS A 125 15.20 0.08 -12.14
CA HIS A 125 15.14 1.34 -12.91
C HIS A 125 15.46 2.61 -12.07
N ALA A 126 15.54 2.51 -10.75
CA ALA A 126 15.70 3.66 -9.86
C ALA A 126 17.13 4.21 -9.65
N PRO A 127 18.25 3.45 -9.75
CA PRO A 127 19.52 3.95 -9.18
C PRO A 127 20.25 5.00 -10.04
N CYS A 128 20.07 5.01 -11.37
CA CYS A 128 20.84 5.91 -12.23
C CYS A 128 20.29 7.33 -12.31
N CYS A 129 18.97 7.52 -12.19
CA CYS A 129 18.36 8.84 -12.36
C CYS A 129 18.34 9.65 -11.04
N TRP A 130 18.32 8.97 -9.88
CA TRP A 130 18.34 9.63 -8.58
C TRP A 130 19.75 10.00 -8.10
N THR A 131 20.76 9.19 -8.43
CA THR A 131 22.14 9.43 -7.98
C THR A 131 22.80 10.64 -8.66
N THR A 132 22.35 11.02 -9.87
CA THR A 132 22.90 12.19 -10.58
C THR A 132 22.24 13.52 -10.18
N ALA A 133 21.07 13.48 -9.54
CA ALA A 133 20.35 14.67 -9.10
C ALA A 133 20.80 15.21 -7.72
N SER A 134 21.47 14.38 -6.91
CA SER A 134 21.88 14.74 -5.54
C SER A 134 23.33 15.21 -5.41
N VAL A 135 24.08 15.33 -6.52
CA VAL A 135 25.45 15.84 -6.51
C VAL A 135 25.46 17.29 -7.02
N PRO A 136 25.62 18.30 -6.15
CA PRO A 136 25.89 19.66 -6.60
C PRO A 136 27.20 19.64 -7.38
N SER A 137 27.15 19.98 -8.66
CA SER A 137 28.32 20.10 -9.52
C SER A 137 29.14 21.34 -9.12
N THR A 138 29.87 21.28 -8.01
CA THR A 138 30.91 22.27 -7.70
C THR A 138 32.24 21.74 -8.22
N ARG A 139 32.48 21.83 -9.53
CA ARG A 139 33.84 21.77 -10.08
C ARG A 139 34.00 22.64 -11.33
N SER A 140 35.01 23.51 -11.21
CA SER A 140 35.81 24.19 -12.24
C SER A 140 35.16 25.28 -13.10
N SER A 141 35.16 26.50 -12.57
CA SER A 141 35.37 27.72 -13.36
C SER A 141 36.56 28.49 -12.77
N GLY A 142 37.78 28.15 -13.22
CA GLY A 142 39.01 28.74 -12.69
C GLY A 142 40.21 28.50 -13.60
N GLY A 143 40.05 28.80 -14.89
CA GLY A 143 41.08 28.63 -15.89
C GLY A 143 40.74 29.37 -17.17
N SER A 144 40.63 30.71 -17.11
CA SER A 144 40.93 31.61 -18.24
C SER A 144 40.82 33.08 -17.79
N ARG A 145 41.97 33.70 -17.50
CA ARG A 145 42.23 35.14 -17.62
C ARG A 145 43.75 35.25 -17.83
N ALA A 146 44.16 35.36 -19.09
CA ALA A 146 44.55 36.62 -19.74
C ALA A 146 45.91 37.11 -19.20
N THR A 147 47.03 36.89 -19.89
CA THR A 147 47.54 37.82 -20.92
C THR A 147 47.49 39.29 -20.49
N ARG A 148 48.43 39.72 -19.63
CA ARG A 148 49.15 41.00 -19.73
C ARG A 148 50.28 41.08 -18.73
#